data_AF-A0A078R547-F1
#
_entry.id   AF-A0A078R547-F1
#
_cell.length_a   1.000
_cell.length_b   1.000
_cell.length_c   1.000
_cell.angle_alpha   90.00
_cell.angle_beta   90.00
_cell.angle_gamma   90.00
#
_symmetry.space_group_name_H-M   'P 1'
#
loop_
_entity.id
_entity.type
_entity.pdbx_description
1 polymer ?
#
loop_
_entity_poly.entity_id
_entity_poly.type
_entity_poly.pdbx_seq_one_letter_code
_entity_poly.pdbx_strand_id
1 'polypeptide(L)'
;MAASNRIKAEMYILFSCNAWHEYSSFEPKAVFSSIEKAADFLQKNRRKLKLEEDDIECFRQHSQTQGRNTNYLVQSCPYNPVRARDLE
;
A
#
# COMPACT_ATOMS: atom_id res chain seq x y z
N MET A 1 -20.71 5.83 26.38
CA MET A 1 -20.64 5.86 24.90
C MET A 1 -19.66 4.79 24.47
N ALA A 2 -20.14 3.61 24.08
CA ALA A 2 -19.28 2.57 23.53
C ALA A 2 -18.88 3.00 22.11
N ALA A 3 -17.62 3.36 21.91
CA ALA A 3 -17.07 3.53 20.57
C ALA A 3 -17.28 2.20 19.85
N SER A 4 -18.11 2.20 18.82
CA SER A 4 -18.27 1.04 17.95
C SER A 4 -16.91 0.78 17.32
N ASN A 5 -16.14 -0.13 17.93
CA ASN A 5 -15.05 -0.84 17.27
C ASN A 5 -15.68 -1.72 16.19
N ARG A 6 -16.22 -1.09 15.13
CA ARG A 6 -16.28 -1.75 13.84
C ARG A 6 -14.82 -1.94 13.49
N ILE A 7 -14.32 -3.15 13.70
CA ILE A 7 -13.13 -3.65 13.03
C ILE A 7 -13.48 -3.58 11.53
N LYS A 8 -13.37 -2.39 10.94
CA LYS A 8 -13.18 -2.26 9.51
C LYS A 8 -11.88 -3.01 9.30
N ALA A 9 -11.96 -4.19 8.69
CA ALA A 9 -10.75 -4.83 8.19
C ALA A 9 -10.18 -3.85 7.17
N GLU A 10 -9.26 -3.00 7.62
CA GLU A 10 -8.58 -2.03 6.79
C GLU A 10 -7.70 -2.83 5.85
N MET A 11 -8.14 -2.94 4.61
CA MET A 11 -7.33 -3.50 3.55
C MET A 11 -6.45 -2.39 3.01
N TYR A 12 -5.21 -2.74 2.70
CA TYR A 12 -4.18 -1.81 2.28
C TYR A 12 -3.80 -2.13 0.83
N ILE A 13 -4.07 -1.22 -0.09
CA ILE A 13 -3.70 -1.42 -1.50
C ILE A 13 -2.31 -0.82 -1.70
N LEU A 14 -1.38 -1.64 -2.16
CA LEU A 14 -0.06 -1.21 -2.60
C LEU A 14 -0.16 -0.77 -4.06
N PHE A 15 0.20 0.47 -4.34
CA PHE A 15 0.33 1.03 -5.67
C PHE A 15 1.79 1.19 -6.05
N SER A 16 2.09 1.10 -7.35
CA SER A 16 3.26 1.77 -7.91
C SER A 16 2.83 3.07 -8.58
N CYS A 17 3.71 4.06 -8.62
CA CYS A 17 3.46 5.35 -9.25
C CYS A 17 4.77 5.95 -9.75
N ASN A 18 4.68 7.06 -10.48
CA ASN A 18 5.84 7.78 -10.96
C ASN A 18 6.55 8.57 -9.84
N ALA A 19 7.64 9.27 -10.20
CA ALA A 19 8.47 10.03 -9.27
C ALA A 19 7.72 11.12 -8.48
N TRP A 20 6.61 11.61 -9.03
CA TRP A 20 5.82 12.74 -8.50
C TRP A 20 4.56 12.30 -7.77
N HIS A 21 4.33 10.99 -7.64
CA HIS A 21 3.12 10.43 -7.04
C HIS A 21 1.84 10.98 -7.67
N GLU A 22 1.84 11.23 -8.99
CA GLU A 22 0.64 11.67 -9.69
C GLU A 22 -0.42 10.59 -9.64
N TYR A 23 -1.63 10.93 -9.20
CA TYR A 23 -2.72 9.95 -9.02
C TYR A 23 -3.06 9.21 -10.32
N SER A 24 -2.93 9.87 -11.47
CA SER A 24 -3.12 9.26 -12.80
C SER A 24 -2.10 8.16 -13.12
N SER A 25 -0.97 8.12 -12.43
CA SER A 25 0.09 7.10 -12.60
C SER A 25 -0.05 5.90 -11.67
N PHE A 26 -1.08 5.88 -10.81
CA PHE A 26 -1.22 4.84 -9.79
C PHE A 26 -1.66 3.54 -10.43
N GLU A 27 -0.82 2.51 -10.27
CA GLU A 27 -1.12 1.16 -10.70
C GLU A 27 -1.19 0.23 -9.48
N PRO A 28 -2.35 -0.40 -9.21
CA PRO A 28 -2.47 -1.33 -8.10
C PRO A 28 -1.59 -2.57 -8.34
N LYS A 29 -0.83 -2.98 -7.32
CA LYS A 29 0.06 -4.15 -7.39
C LYS A 29 -0.39 -5.31 -6.52
N ALA A 30 -0.89 -5.02 -5.31
CA ALA A 30 -1.33 -6.04 -4.37
C ALA A 30 -2.22 -5.44 -3.27
N VAL A 31 -2.95 -6.31 -2.56
CA VAL A 31 -3.77 -5.95 -1.39
C VAL A 31 -3.22 -6.69 -0.17
N PHE A 32 -3.08 -5.98 0.94
CA PHE A 32 -2.54 -6.47 2.20
C PHE A 32 -3.50 -6.22 3.36
N SER A 33 -3.36 -7.03 4.40
CA SER A 33 -4.12 -6.87 5.66
C SER A 33 -3.43 -5.91 6.64
N SER A 34 -2.19 -5.51 6.37
CA SER A 34 -1.46 -4.49 7.14
C SER A 34 -0.37 -3.86 6.27
N ILE A 35 0.07 -2.67 6.68
CA ILE A 35 1.20 -1.96 6.07
C ILE A 35 2.49 -2.78 6.23
N GLU A 36 2.68 -3.46 7.36
CA GLU A 36 3.85 -4.30 7.63
C GLU A 36 3.99 -5.43 6.60
N LYS A 37 2.88 -6.08 6.23
CA LYS A 37 2.88 -7.11 5.18
C LYS A 37 3.22 -6.53 3.81
N ALA A 38 2.81 -5.29 3.52
CA ALA A 38 3.21 -4.60 2.31
C ALA A 38 4.72 -4.29 2.32
N ALA A 39 5.27 -3.83 3.45
CA ALA A 39 6.69 -3.60 3.62
C ALA A 39 7.51 -4.90 3.47
N ASP A 40 7.06 -6.00 4.06
CA ASP A 40 7.69 -7.32 3.91
C ASP A 40 7.68 -7.81 2.47
N PHE A 41 6.59 -7.53 1.73
CA PHE A 41 6.52 -7.83 0.31
C PHE A 41 7.56 -7.02 -0.48
N LEU A 42 7.69 -5.71 -0.21
CA LEU A 42 8.68 -4.86 -0.85
C LEU A 42 10.11 -5.34 -0.52
N GLN A 43 10.40 -5.66 0.75
CA GLN A 43 11.69 -6.18 1.19
C GLN A 43 12.06 -7.49 0.46
N LYS A 44 11.11 -8.45 0.40
CA LYS A 44 11.31 -9.73 -0.29
C LYS A 44 11.57 -9.56 -1.79
N ASN A 45 10.97 -8.55 -2.41
CA ASN A 45 11.08 -8.29 -3.84
C ASN A 45 12.08 -7.18 -4.19
N ARG A 46 12.86 -6.65 -3.24
CA ARG A 46 13.67 -5.43 -3.41
C ARG A 46 14.54 -5.43 -4.66
N ARG A 47 15.21 -6.57 -4.96
CA ARG A 47 16.10 -6.69 -6.14
C ARG A 47 15.33 -6.57 -7.45
N LYS A 48 14.13 -7.16 -7.51
CA LYS A 48 13.26 -7.12 -8.70
C LYS A 48 12.67 -5.74 -8.89
N LEU A 49 12.33 -5.06 -7.79
CA LEU A 49 11.74 -3.72 -7.78
C LEU A 49 12.78 -2.60 -7.80
N LYS A 50 14.08 -2.94 -7.84
CA LYS A 50 15.21 -2.00 -7.78
C LYS A 50 15.13 -1.05 -6.56
N LEU A 51 14.77 -1.61 -5.41
CA LEU A 51 14.70 -0.93 -4.13
C LEU A 51 15.98 -1.13 -3.31
N GLU A 52 16.43 -0.06 -2.65
CA GLU A 52 17.49 -0.05 -1.65
C GLU A 52 16.87 -0.18 -0.24
N GLU A 53 17.73 -0.39 0.76
CA GLU A 53 17.25 -0.58 2.14
C GLU A 53 16.61 0.69 2.70
N ASP A 54 17.19 1.85 2.38
CA ASP A 54 16.68 3.17 2.77
C ASP A 54 15.25 3.42 2.26
N ASP A 55 14.87 2.87 1.10
CA ASP A 55 13.50 3.01 0.61
C ASP A 55 12.51 2.17 1.41
N ILE A 56 12.93 1.00 1.87
CA ILE A 56 12.09 0.14 2.70
C ILE A 56 11.91 0.77 4.07
N GLU A 57 12.96 1.39 4.61
CA GLU A 57 12.86 2.18 5.84
C GLU A 57 11.93 3.39 5.65
N CYS A 58 12.10 4.15 4.57
CA CYS A 58 11.21 5.25 4.20
C CYS A 58 9.75 4.79 4.07
N PHE A 59 9.52 3.64 3.41
CA PHE A 59 8.19 3.06 3.29
C PHE A 59 7.59 2.67 4.65
N ARG A 60 8.38 2.12 5.56
CA ARG A 60 7.90 1.77 6.91
C ARG A 60 7.50 3.00 7.72
N GLN A 61 8.22 4.12 7.56
CA GLN A 61 7.96 5.35 8.29
C GLN A 61 6.80 6.17 7.68
N HIS A 62 6.74 6.22 6.35
CA HIS A 62 5.87 7.15 5.62
C HIS A 62 4.79 6.47 4.79
N SER A 63 4.72 5.14 4.81
CA SER A 63 3.81 4.36 3.95
C SER A 63 4.03 4.57 2.45
N GLN A 64 5.21 5.07 2.07
CA GLN A 64 5.62 5.32 0.69
C GLN A 64 7.15 5.34 0.51
N THR A 65 7.63 4.99 -0.67
CA THR A 65 9.00 5.25 -1.12
C THR A 65 9.06 6.60 -1.87
N GLN A 66 10.26 7.16 -2.00
CA GLN A 66 10.46 8.47 -2.63
C GLN A 66 11.79 8.53 -3.40
N GLY A 67 11.86 9.39 -4.41
CA GLY A 67 13.12 9.74 -5.10
C GLY A 67 13.50 8.82 -6.26
N ARG A 68 12.64 7.87 -6.62
CA ARG A 68 12.84 6.93 -7.73
C ARG A 68 11.93 7.23 -8.90
N ASN A 69 12.31 6.72 -10.09
CA ASN A 69 11.45 6.72 -11.29
C ASN A 69 10.14 5.96 -11.06
N THR A 70 10.16 4.94 -10.20
CA THR A 70 8.98 4.21 -9.76
C THR A 70 8.97 4.17 -8.24
N ASN A 71 7.92 4.73 -7.65
CA ASN A 71 7.70 4.71 -6.21
C ASN A 71 6.56 3.77 -5.85
N TYR A 72 6.56 3.30 -4.61
CA TYR A 72 5.51 2.48 -4.05
C TYR A 72 4.87 3.20 -2.88
N LEU A 73 3.54 3.15 -2.78
CA LEU A 73 2.82 3.69 -1.63
C LEU A 73 1.63 2.82 -1.31
N VAL A 74 1.17 2.90 -0.07
CA VAL A 74 0.01 2.16 0.38
C VAL A 74 -1.11 3.11 0.77
N GLN A 75 -2.34 2.78 0.37
CA GLN A 75 -3.54 3.50 0.82
C GLN A 75 -4.49 2.53 1.52
N SER A 76 -5.10 3.01 2.61
CA SER A 76 -6.22 2.32 3.23
C SER A 76 -7.40 2.31 2.27
N CYS A 77 -7.87 1.11 1.91
CA CYS A 77 -9.13 0.94 1.23
C CYS A 77 -10.22 0.73 2.28
N PRO A 78 -11.15 1.70 2.45
CA PRO A 78 -12.28 1.54 3.36
C PRO A 78 -13.29 0.50 2.86
N TYR A 79 -13.13 0.03 1.62
CA TYR A 79 -14.04 -0.86 0.92
C TYR A 79 -13.43 -2.26 0.84
N ASN A 80 -14.06 -3.24 1.49
CA ASN A 80 -13.70 -4.65 1.30
C ASN A 80 -14.34 -5.12 -0.02
N PRO A 81 -13.57 -5.40 -1.09
CA PRO A 81 -14.11 -5.80 -2.38
C PRO A 81 -14.87 -7.14 -2.33
N VAL A 82 -14.65 -7.96 -1.30
CA VAL A 82 -15.44 -9.19 -1.07
C VAL A 82 -16.90 -8.86 -0.74
N ARG A 83 -17.16 -7.72 -0.09
CA ARG A 83 -18.50 -7.23 0.26
C ARG A 83 -19.12 -6.31 -0.80
N ALA A 84 -18.36 -5.94 -1.83
CA ALA A 84 -18.86 -5.11 -2.92
C ALA A 84 -19.90 -5.84 -3.79
N ARG A 85 -19.86 -7.19 -3.81
CA ARG A 85 -20.83 -8.04 -4.52
C ARG A 85 -22.21 -8.11 -3.85
N ASP A 86 -22.33 -7.68 -2.60
CA ASP A 86 -23.57 -7.74 -1.83
C ASP A 86 -24.44 -6.48 -1.99
N LEU A 87 -24.13 -5.63 -2.99
CA LEU A 87 -24.81 -4.36 -3.27
C LEU A 87 -25.49 -4.33 -4.65
N GLU A 88 -25.63 -5.48 -5.31
CA GLU A 88 -26.50 -5.66 -6.50
C GLU A 88 -27.86 -6.23 -6.12
#